data_AF-A0A2P1PZT3-F1
#
_entry.id   AF-A0A2P1PZT3-F1
#
_cell.length_a   1.000
_cell.length_b   1.000
_cell.length_c   1.000
_cell.angle_alpha   90.00
_cell.angle_beta   90.00
_cell.angle_gamma   90.00
#
_symmetry.space_group_name_H-M   'P 1'
#
loop_
_entity.id
_entity.type
_entity.pdbx_description
1 polymer ?
#
loop_
_entity_poly.entity_id
_entity_poly.type
_entity_poly.pdbx_seq_one_letter_code
_entity_poly.pdbx_strand_id
1 'polypeptide(L)'
;MSLAIDQQPLYLNDINRVLAQIGLSQLTADQCRLAGSRYKHDDIKAALKEAPTNASWRTWLRELVEFVRSSSAPTSQPQMPPPSRREAKLQPALAAAQTPAVPVPSNCQAKESRLAEINRVLVSIGCRPLTTIQAQTLATKVSTEHLKRAIAAAQSSAKAAEWLRNAVTKVSPQEPAQPANRQHDPTNRTTSRTAQQRDQPALPRRAAPAPVDSQNQSDRRQVIAYGAKAAIAFTETDLQPHQQERTGYLRSILIKAAQAKDGQDCKKGVAWNTAVVVNLGPHEVQLIAAVLLNRIPSARFAGHGHTNEKWFEFSQISDQKFKGSHMATFCEGRGSPKINVRITHNDVGRILSMFLRVCCHQLGLESQAALVLPTIHAVAAQYGEAMNRTRNAN
;
A
#
# COMPACT_ATOMS: atom_id res chain seq x y z
N MET A 1 -0.30 -27.31 -23.05
CA MET A 1 -1.69 -26.98 -22.68
C MET A 1 -1.71 -26.50 -21.23
N SER A 2 -1.99 -25.22 -20.98
CA SER A 2 -2.40 -24.73 -19.65
C SER A 2 -3.11 -23.39 -19.84
N LEU A 3 -4.35 -23.33 -19.36
CA LEU A 3 -5.35 -22.28 -19.58
C LEU A 3 -5.06 -21.08 -18.65
N ALA A 4 -4.96 -19.89 -19.23
CA ALA A 4 -5.17 -18.65 -18.50
C ALA A 4 -6.67 -18.54 -18.21
N ILE A 5 -7.04 -18.46 -16.93
CA ILE A 5 -8.42 -18.20 -16.51
C ILE A 5 -8.63 -16.69 -16.67
N ASP A 6 -9.05 -16.29 -17.86
CA ASP A 6 -9.93 -15.12 -17.99
C ASP A 6 -11.11 -15.37 -17.05
N GLN A 7 -11.34 -14.47 -16.10
CA GLN A 7 -12.60 -14.41 -15.39
C GLN A 7 -13.67 -14.01 -16.40
N GLN A 8 -14.16 -14.99 -17.17
CA GLN A 8 -15.36 -14.80 -17.96
C GLN A 8 -16.47 -14.39 -17.00
N PRO A 9 -17.18 -13.28 -17.24
CA PRO A 9 -18.37 -12.98 -16.48
C PRO A 9 -19.27 -14.21 -16.60
N LEU A 10 -19.73 -14.75 -15.47
CA LEU A 10 -20.83 -15.71 -15.50
C LEU A 10 -21.90 -15.10 -16.39
N TYR A 11 -22.23 -15.76 -17.50
CA TYR A 11 -23.22 -15.25 -18.43
C TYR A 11 -24.52 -15.14 -17.63
N LEU A 12 -24.92 -13.90 -17.31
CA LEU A 12 -26.11 -13.56 -16.54
C LEU A 12 -27.34 -14.35 -17.02
N ASN A 13 -27.39 -14.57 -18.33
CA ASN A 13 -28.43 -15.35 -19.00
C ASN A 13 -28.42 -16.84 -18.61
N ASP A 14 -27.26 -17.47 -18.45
CA ASP A 14 -27.15 -18.88 -18.03
C ASP A 14 -27.55 -19.07 -16.58
N ILE A 15 -27.14 -18.16 -15.68
CA ILE A 15 -27.57 -18.15 -14.28
C ILE A 15 -29.10 -18.01 -14.23
N ASN A 16 -29.64 -16.97 -14.88
CA ASN A 16 -31.07 -16.68 -14.83
C ASN A 16 -31.93 -17.76 -15.49
N ARG A 17 -31.41 -18.45 -16.52
CA ARG A 17 -32.08 -19.62 -17.12
C ARG A 17 -32.20 -20.77 -16.12
N VAL A 18 -31.12 -21.11 -15.42
CA VAL A 18 -31.14 -22.20 -14.43
C VAL A 18 -31.99 -21.83 -13.23
N LEU A 19 -31.89 -20.59 -12.72
CA LEU A 19 -32.74 -20.10 -11.63
C LEU A 19 -34.22 -20.22 -11.99
N ALA A 20 -34.60 -19.84 -13.21
CA ALA A 20 -35.97 -19.99 -13.70
C ALA A 20 -36.42 -21.47 -13.74
N GLN A 21 -35.55 -22.39 -14.17
CA GLN A 21 -35.85 -23.82 -14.20
C GLN A 21 -36.12 -24.42 -12.81
N ILE A 22 -35.50 -23.87 -11.75
CA ILE A 22 -35.69 -24.31 -10.36
C ILE A 22 -36.68 -23.43 -9.58
N GLY A 23 -37.42 -22.54 -10.26
CA GLY A 23 -38.47 -21.71 -9.65
C GLY A 23 -37.94 -20.55 -8.80
N LEU A 24 -36.69 -20.13 -8.97
CA LEU A 24 -36.10 -18.96 -8.31
C LEU A 24 -36.18 -17.75 -9.23
N SER A 25 -36.37 -16.56 -8.66
CA SER A 25 -36.45 -15.32 -9.46
C SER A 25 -35.05 -14.85 -9.88
N GLN A 26 -35.00 -14.19 -11.04
CA GLN A 26 -33.77 -13.75 -11.68
C GLN A 26 -32.95 -12.79 -10.80
N LEU A 27 -31.64 -12.84 -10.98
CA LEU A 27 -30.69 -11.91 -10.38
C LEU A 27 -30.34 -10.80 -11.39
N THR A 28 -30.07 -9.60 -10.89
CA THR A 28 -29.49 -8.51 -11.68
C THR A 28 -28.00 -8.72 -11.92
N ALA A 29 -27.41 -7.97 -12.87
CA ALA A 29 -25.97 -8.04 -13.12
C ALA A 29 -25.12 -7.72 -11.87
N ASP A 30 -25.55 -6.77 -11.05
CA ASP A 30 -24.88 -6.40 -9.80
C ASP A 30 -24.98 -7.51 -8.75
N GLN A 31 -26.13 -8.16 -8.66
CA GLN A 31 -26.36 -9.29 -7.79
C GLN A 31 -25.50 -10.50 -8.19
N CYS A 32 -25.33 -10.78 -9.49
CA CYS A 32 -24.42 -11.81 -9.96
C CYS A 32 -22.94 -11.49 -9.66
N ARG A 33 -22.54 -10.22 -9.78
CA ARG A 33 -21.19 -9.77 -9.38
C ARG A 33 -20.96 -9.98 -7.88
N LEU A 34 -21.94 -9.63 -7.05
CA LEU A 34 -21.87 -9.83 -5.60
C LEU A 34 -21.75 -11.32 -5.24
N ALA A 35 -22.51 -12.20 -5.91
CA ALA A 35 -22.39 -13.65 -5.72
C ALA A 35 -20.97 -14.16 -6.06
N GLY A 36 -20.42 -13.74 -7.20
CA GLY A 36 -19.07 -14.12 -7.66
C GLY A 36 -17.92 -13.59 -6.77
N SER A 37 -18.16 -12.51 -6.02
CA SER A 37 -17.18 -11.99 -5.06
C SER A 37 -17.05 -12.82 -3.77
N ARG A 38 -18.07 -13.63 -3.46
CA ARG A 38 -18.19 -14.33 -2.17
C ARG A 38 -17.98 -15.83 -2.29
N TYR A 39 -18.27 -16.42 -3.44
CA TYR A 39 -18.16 -17.86 -3.68
C TYR A 39 -17.25 -18.14 -4.89
N LYS A 40 -16.56 -19.28 -4.87
CA LYS A 40 -15.71 -19.66 -6.00
C LYS A 40 -16.59 -19.89 -7.22
N HIS A 41 -16.11 -19.43 -8.36
CA HIS A 41 -16.80 -19.55 -9.63
C HIS A 41 -17.14 -21.01 -10.00
N ASP A 42 -16.26 -21.95 -9.67
CA ASP A 42 -16.47 -23.38 -9.93
C ASP A 42 -17.60 -23.97 -9.08
N ASP A 43 -17.75 -23.50 -7.83
CA ASP A 43 -18.83 -23.93 -6.95
C ASP A 43 -20.18 -23.45 -7.48
N ILE A 44 -20.25 -22.20 -7.95
CA ILE A 44 -21.45 -21.64 -8.59
C ILE A 44 -21.80 -22.43 -9.86
N LYS A 45 -20.80 -22.77 -10.69
CA LYS A 45 -21.01 -23.56 -11.90
C LYS A 45 -21.49 -24.98 -11.60
N ALA A 46 -20.88 -25.65 -10.61
CA ALA A 46 -21.30 -26.98 -10.19
C ALA A 46 -22.74 -26.96 -9.66
N ALA A 47 -23.07 -25.98 -8.81
CA ALA A 47 -24.42 -25.78 -8.30
C ALA A 47 -25.44 -25.57 -9.42
N LEU A 48 -25.15 -24.70 -10.39
CA LEU A 48 -26.05 -24.44 -11.52
C LEU A 48 -26.25 -25.66 -12.42
N LYS A 49 -25.20 -26.47 -12.61
CA LYS A 49 -25.27 -27.69 -13.42
C LYS A 49 -26.10 -28.78 -12.74
N GLU A 50 -25.95 -28.95 -11.43
CA GLU A 50 -26.54 -30.07 -10.70
C GLU A 50 -27.88 -29.74 -10.01
N ALA A 51 -28.21 -28.47 -9.80
CA ALA A 51 -29.45 -28.06 -9.14
C ALA A 51 -30.74 -28.63 -9.75
N PRO A 52 -30.90 -28.80 -11.08
CA PRO A 52 -32.11 -29.40 -11.63
C PRO A 52 -32.40 -30.79 -11.03
N THR A 53 -31.37 -31.58 -10.74
CA THR A 53 -31.49 -32.97 -10.27
C THR A 53 -31.12 -33.18 -8.81
N ASN A 54 -30.42 -32.23 -8.17
CA ASN A 54 -29.92 -32.37 -6.80
C ASN A 54 -30.58 -31.36 -5.84
N ALA A 55 -31.29 -31.87 -4.82
CA ALA A 55 -32.02 -31.05 -3.85
C ALA A 55 -31.09 -30.18 -2.99
N SER A 56 -29.91 -30.67 -2.61
CA SER A 56 -28.94 -29.93 -1.79
C SER A 56 -28.44 -28.68 -2.54
N TRP A 57 -28.17 -28.80 -3.84
CA TRP A 57 -27.77 -27.66 -4.66
C TRP A 57 -28.89 -26.65 -4.89
N ARG A 58 -30.16 -27.09 -4.93
CA ARG A 58 -31.31 -26.16 -4.96
C ARG A 58 -31.43 -25.35 -3.67
N THR A 59 -31.27 -25.99 -2.52
CA THR A 59 -31.28 -25.31 -1.23
C THR A 59 -30.16 -24.29 -1.15
N TRP A 60 -28.95 -24.68 -1.53
CA TRP A 60 -27.80 -23.79 -1.56
C TRP A 60 -28.00 -22.57 -2.49
N LEU A 61 -28.52 -22.78 -3.71
CA LEU A 61 -28.82 -21.68 -4.63
C LEU A 61 -29.92 -20.75 -4.09
N ARG A 62 -30.90 -21.27 -3.34
CA ARG A 62 -31.92 -20.45 -2.70
C ARG A 62 -31.33 -19.54 -1.63
N GLU A 63 -30.49 -20.09 -0.76
CA GLU A 63 -29.77 -19.32 0.27
C GLU A 63 -28.87 -18.25 -0.35
N LEU A 64 -28.16 -18.58 -1.43
CA LEU A 64 -27.36 -17.62 -2.19
C LEU A 64 -28.20 -16.45 -2.71
N VAL A 65 -29.34 -16.73 -3.34
CA VAL A 65 -30.25 -15.71 -3.88
C VAL A 65 -30.80 -14.82 -2.76
N GLU A 66 -31.20 -15.40 -1.63
CA GLU A 66 -31.71 -14.65 -0.48
C GLU A 66 -30.63 -13.77 0.17
N PHE A 67 -29.42 -14.30 0.31
CA PHE A 67 -28.26 -13.55 0.79
C PHE A 67 -27.95 -12.35 -0.12
N VAL A 68 -27.89 -12.56 -1.43
CA VAL A 68 -27.59 -11.52 -2.39
C VAL A 68 -28.67 -10.44 -2.38
N ARG A 69 -29.95 -10.83 -2.24
CA ARG A 69 -31.07 -9.89 -2.14
C ARG A 69 -31.02 -9.05 -0.88
N SER A 70 -30.87 -9.67 0.29
CA SER A 70 -30.79 -8.95 1.57
C SER A 70 -29.59 -7.99 1.61
N SER A 71 -28.48 -8.36 0.96
CA SER A 71 -27.30 -7.51 0.83
C SER A 71 -27.45 -6.39 -0.21
N SER A 72 -28.37 -6.54 -1.17
CA SER A 72 -28.67 -5.55 -2.20
C SER A 72 -29.88 -4.67 -1.89
N ALA A 73 -30.59 -4.95 -0.79
CA ALA A 73 -31.72 -4.14 -0.37
C ALA A 73 -31.23 -2.71 -0.09
N PRO A 74 -31.85 -1.68 -0.69
CA PRO A 74 -31.51 -0.31 -0.36
C PRO A 74 -31.75 -0.14 1.13
N THR A 75 -30.67 0.11 1.89
CA THR A 75 -30.79 0.50 3.29
C THR A 75 -31.72 1.70 3.32
N SER A 76 -32.91 1.54 3.88
CA SER A 76 -33.89 2.61 4.01
C SER A 76 -33.20 3.78 4.70
N GLN A 77 -32.76 4.76 3.91
CA GLN A 77 -32.21 5.99 4.48
C GLN A 77 -33.36 6.65 5.24
N PRO A 78 -33.12 7.13 6.48
CA PRO A 78 -34.12 7.93 7.18
C PRO A 78 -34.55 9.06 6.25
N GLN A 79 -35.87 9.18 6.02
CA GLN A 79 -36.45 10.23 5.19
C GLN A 79 -35.91 11.57 5.66
N MET A 80 -35.02 12.16 4.86
CA MET A 80 -34.60 13.53 5.07
C MET A 80 -35.81 14.44 4.87
N PRO A 81 -35.99 15.48 5.71
CA PRO A 81 -37.04 16.46 5.49
C PRO A 81 -36.89 17.08 4.09
N PRO A 82 -38.00 17.48 3.46
CA PRO A 82 -37.97 18.02 2.11
C PRO A 82 -37.00 19.20 2.01
N PRO A 83 -36.19 19.27 0.93
CA PRO A 83 -35.21 20.32 0.77
C PRO A 83 -35.89 21.69 0.74
N SER A 84 -35.22 22.68 1.33
CA SER A 84 -35.71 24.05 1.35
C SER A 84 -35.88 24.58 -0.08
N ARG A 85 -36.80 25.54 -0.30
CA ARG A 85 -37.09 26.15 -1.62
C ARG A 85 -35.85 26.74 -2.33
N ARG A 86 -34.74 26.90 -1.61
CA ARG A 86 -33.44 27.38 -2.10
C ARG A 86 -32.58 26.26 -2.71
N GLU A 87 -32.72 25.01 -2.24
CA GLU A 87 -31.98 23.84 -2.74
C GLU A 87 -32.59 23.27 -4.03
N ALA A 88 -33.92 23.40 -4.22
CA ALA A 88 -34.60 23.00 -5.44
C ALA A 88 -34.13 23.77 -6.70
N LYS A 89 -33.56 24.97 -6.53
CA LYS A 89 -33.00 25.76 -7.65
C LYS A 89 -31.58 25.36 -8.07
N LEU A 90 -30.87 24.55 -7.26
CA LEU A 90 -29.49 24.16 -7.52
C LEU A 90 -29.35 22.72 -8.06
N GLN A 91 -30.39 21.89 -7.95
CA GLN A 91 -30.39 20.51 -8.45
C GLN A 91 -30.18 20.36 -9.98
N PRO A 92 -30.69 21.25 -10.87
CA PRO A 92 -30.45 21.14 -12.30
C PRO A 92 -28.96 21.31 -12.69
N ALA A 93 -28.19 22.06 -11.89
CA ALA A 93 -26.78 22.31 -12.15
C ALA A 93 -25.86 21.14 -11.74
N LEU A 94 -26.26 20.30 -10.78
CA LEU A 94 -25.50 19.13 -10.36
C LEU A 94 -25.74 17.89 -11.24
N ALA A 95 -26.92 17.77 -11.86
CA ALA A 95 -27.22 16.67 -12.78
C ALA A 95 -26.42 16.76 -14.09
N ALA A 96 -26.01 17.96 -14.50
CA ALA A 96 -25.23 18.20 -15.72
C ALA A 96 -23.74 17.83 -15.62
N ALA A 97 -23.22 17.46 -14.45
CA ALA A 97 -21.79 17.20 -14.22
C ALA A 97 -21.40 15.72 -14.10
N GLN A 98 -22.33 14.78 -14.34
CA GLN A 98 -22.02 13.34 -14.31
C GLN A 98 -21.45 12.87 -15.65
N THR A 99 -20.12 12.97 -15.81
CA THR A 99 -19.40 12.32 -16.91
C THR A 99 -19.36 10.79 -16.72
N PRO A 100 -19.59 9.99 -17.78
CA PRO A 100 -19.49 8.54 -17.71
C PRO A 100 -18.05 8.08 -17.44
N ALA A 101 -17.92 6.95 -16.73
CA ALA A 101 -16.64 6.35 -16.36
C ALA A 101 -15.75 6.08 -17.58
N VAL A 102 -14.54 6.65 -17.57
CA VAL A 102 -13.52 6.44 -18.60
C VAL A 102 -12.98 5.01 -18.49
N PRO A 103 -13.01 4.19 -19.56
CA PRO A 103 -12.45 2.86 -19.54
C PRO A 103 -10.93 2.89 -19.33
N VAL A 104 -10.42 1.97 -18.51
CA VAL A 104 -8.99 1.77 -18.27
C VAL A 104 -8.30 1.46 -19.60
N PRO A 105 -7.19 2.13 -19.96
CA PRO A 105 -6.53 1.92 -21.25
C PRO A 105 -5.93 0.51 -21.35
N SER A 106 -6.26 -0.20 -22.44
CA SER A 106 -5.86 -1.58 -22.78
C SER A 106 -4.35 -1.86 -22.81
N ASN A 107 -3.51 -0.84 -22.62
CA ASN A 107 -2.06 -0.91 -22.76
C ASN A 107 -1.34 -1.42 -21.49
N CYS A 108 -2.00 -1.45 -20.32
CA CYS A 108 -1.42 -2.01 -19.09
C CYS A 108 -1.50 -3.54 -19.07
N GLN A 109 -2.67 -4.10 -19.39
CA GLN A 109 -2.88 -5.56 -19.41
C GLN A 109 -1.98 -6.30 -20.41
N ALA A 110 -1.72 -5.68 -21.57
CA ALA A 110 -0.82 -6.23 -22.59
C ALA A 110 0.65 -6.33 -22.11
N LYS A 111 1.08 -5.48 -21.18
CA LYS A 111 2.46 -5.48 -20.66
C LYS A 111 2.66 -6.56 -19.60
N GLU A 112 1.65 -6.81 -18.76
CA GLU A 112 1.69 -7.83 -17.70
C GLU A 112 1.63 -9.24 -18.28
N SER A 113 0.73 -9.48 -19.23
CA SER A 113 0.66 -10.76 -19.97
C SER A 113 2.00 -11.13 -20.61
N ARG A 114 2.68 -10.12 -21.18
CA ARG A 114 3.99 -10.31 -21.81
C ARG A 114 5.12 -10.62 -20.81
N LEU A 115 5.13 -10.02 -19.63
CA LEU A 115 6.14 -10.32 -18.61
C LEU A 115 5.96 -11.74 -18.05
N ALA A 116 4.72 -12.18 -17.85
CA ALA A 116 4.43 -13.55 -17.40
C ALA A 116 4.92 -14.60 -18.41
N GLU A 117 4.73 -14.36 -19.71
CA GLU A 117 5.23 -15.22 -20.78
C GLU A 117 6.77 -15.30 -20.79
N ILE A 118 7.45 -14.15 -20.67
CA ILE A 118 8.92 -14.08 -20.59
C ILE A 118 9.42 -14.89 -19.40
N ASN A 119 8.82 -14.69 -18.22
CA ASN A 119 9.21 -15.40 -17.00
C ASN A 119 8.99 -16.91 -17.09
N ARG A 120 7.93 -17.36 -17.77
CA ARG A 120 7.70 -18.78 -18.01
C ARG A 120 8.82 -19.41 -18.83
N VAL A 121 9.28 -18.74 -19.88
CA VAL A 121 10.40 -19.24 -20.70
C VAL A 121 11.70 -19.25 -19.89
N LEU A 122 11.98 -18.19 -19.14
CA LEU A 122 13.17 -18.10 -18.29
C LEU A 122 13.24 -19.24 -17.26
N VAL A 123 12.12 -19.54 -16.58
CA VAL A 123 12.06 -20.65 -15.63
C VAL A 123 12.29 -22.00 -16.35
N SER A 124 11.76 -22.18 -17.56
CA SER A 124 11.95 -23.43 -18.32
C SER A 124 13.41 -23.71 -18.72
N ILE A 125 14.25 -22.66 -18.79
CA ILE A 125 15.69 -22.78 -19.07
C ILE A 125 16.57 -22.66 -17.81
N GLY A 126 15.97 -22.75 -16.61
CA GLY A 126 16.68 -22.71 -15.33
C GLY A 126 17.11 -21.32 -14.87
N CYS A 127 16.54 -20.24 -15.42
CA CYS A 127 16.77 -18.87 -14.95
C CYS A 127 15.79 -18.47 -13.85
N ARG A 128 16.19 -17.50 -13.02
CA ARG A 128 15.27 -16.83 -12.09
C ARG A 128 14.28 -15.94 -12.86
N PRO A 129 13.01 -15.85 -12.44
CA PRO A 129 12.05 -14.92 -13.04
C PRO A 129 12.50 -13.47 -12.82
N LEU A 130 12.25 -12.62 -13.80
CA LEU A 130 12.53 -11.18 -13.75
C LEU A 130 11.40 -10.43 -13.04
N THR A 131 11.76 -9.43 -12.25
CA THR A 131 10.83 -8.41 -11.77
C THR A 131 10.53 -7.39 -12.88
N THR A 132 9.45 -6.62 -12.74
CA THR A 132 9.06 -5.57 -13.70
C THR A 132 10.19 -4.56 -13.95
N ILE A 133 10.93 -4.18 -12.91
CA ILE A 133 12.05 -3.23 -13.01
C ILE A 133 13.21 -3.85 -13.79
N GLN A 134 13.53 -5.12 -13.54
CA GLN A 134 14.61 -5.81 -14.27
C GLN A 134 14.25 -6.03 -15.74
N ALA A 135 12.99 -6.36 -16.04
CA ALA A 135 12.51 -6.49 -17.41
C ALA A 135 12.56 -5.15 -18.17
N GLN A 136 12.20 -4.03 -17.52
CA GLN A 136 12.35 -2.70 -18.08
C GLN A 136 13.83 -2.35 -18.33
N THR A 137 14.71 -2.65 -17.37
CA THR A 137 16.16 -2.43 -17.49
C THR A 137 16.77 -3.28 -18.61
N LEU A 138 16.27 -4.49 -18.80
CA LEU A 138 16.71 -5.36 -19.89
C LEU A 138 16.24 -4.82 -21.25
N ALA A 139 15.01 -4.31 -21.32
CA ALA A 139 14.43 -3.72 -22.52
C ALA A 139 15.12 -2.41 -22.95
N THR A 140 15.76 -1.68 -22.04
CA THR A 140 16.57 -0.49 -22.39
C THR A 140 17.97 -0.85 -22.86
N LYS A 141 18.53 -1.97 -22.39
CA LYS A 141 19.89 -2.42 -22.74
C LYS A 141 19.95 -3.30 -23.99
N VAL A 142 18.84 -3.92 -24.37
CA VAL A 142 18.77 -4.86 -25.50
C VAL A 142 17.60 -4.48 -26.40
N SER A 143 17.82 -4.46 -27.72
CA SER A 143 16.73 -4.29 -28.68
C SER A 143 15.62 -5.34 -28.45
N THR A 144 14.37 -4.89 -28.48
CA THR A 144 13.20 -5.74 -28.22
C THR A 144 13.12 -6.93 -29.17
N GLU A 145 13.51 -6.75 -30.43
CA GLU A 145 13.50 -7.82 -31.44
C GLU A 145 14.58 -8.89 -31.21
N HIS A 146 15.71 -8.52 -30.61
CA HIS A 146 16.73 -9.49 -30.22
C HIS A 146 16.25 -10.29 -29.00
N LEU A 147 15.64 -9.63 -28.01
CA LEU A 147 15.08 -10.29 -26.84
C LEU A 147 13.98 -11.29 -27.23
N LYS A 148 13.05 -10.90 -28.11
CA LYS A 148 12.01 -11.81 -28.63
C LYS A 148 12.59 -13.03 -29.33
N ARG A 149 13.57 -12.83 -30.24
CA ARG A 149 14.24 -13.93 -30.95
C ARG A 149 14.97 -14.87 -29.98
N ALA A 150 15.67 -14.32 -28.99
CA ALA A 150 16.35 -15.11 -27.98
C ALA A 150 15.36 -15.94 -27.14
N ILE A 151 14.23 -15.36 -26.75
CA ILE A 151 13.17 -16.06 -25.99
C ILE A 151 12.54 -17.18 -26.82
N ALA A 152 12.18 -16.91 -28.08
CA ALA A 152 11.61 -17.91 -28.98
C ALA A 152 12.57 -19.08 -29.24
N ALA A 153 13.88 -18.80 -29.33
CA ALA A 153 14.91 -19.81 -29.57
C ALA A 153 15.44 -20.48 -28.29
N ALA A 154 15.06 -20.00 -27.10
CA ALA A 154 15.66 -20.43 -25.84
C ALA A 154 15.49 -21.93 -25.53
N GLN A 155 14.37 -22.51 -25.96
CA GLN A 155 14.05 -23.91 -25.71
C GLN A 155 14.74 -24.87 -26.69
N SER A 156 15.13 -24.39 -27.88
CA SER A 156 15.73 -25.19 -28.95
C SER A 156 17.20 -24.90 -29.21
N SER A 157 17.75 -23.81 -28.65
CA SER A 157 19.13 -23.37 -28.87
C SER A 157 19.87 -23.10 -27.56
N ALA A 158 20.89 -23.89 -27.28
CA ALA A 158 21.76 -23.71 -26.11
C ALA A 158 22.42 -22.31 -26.09
N LYS A 159 22.80 -21.77 -27.27
CA LYS A 159 23.38 -20.44 -27.39
C LYS A 159 22.40 -19.34 -26.99
N ALA A 160 21.12 -19.47 -27.35
CA ALA A 160 20.08 -18.52 -26.96
C ALA A 160 19.80 -18.57 -25.45
N ALA A 161 19.75 -19.78 -24.87
CA ALA A 161 19.57 -19.96 -23.43
C ALA A 161 20.76 -19.42 -22.61
N GLU A 162 22.00 -19.61 -23.08
CA GLU A 162 23.20 -19.06 -22.44
C GLU A 162 23.24 -17.52 -22.54
N TRP A 163 22.89 -16.97 -23.71
CA TRP A 163 22.78 -15.53 -23.88
C TRP A 163 21.74 -14.92 -22.93
N LEU A 164 20.56 -15.54 -22.78
CA LEU A 164 19.52 -15.10 -21.85
C LEU A 164 20.00 -15.16 -20.39
N ARG A 165 20.69 -16.24 -19.99
CA ARG A 165 21.29 -16.36 -18.65
C ARG A 165 22.23 -15.19 -18.37
N ASN A 166 23.14 -14.91 -19.29
CA ASN A 166 24.10 -13.80 -19.15
C ASN A 166 23.42 -12.44 -19.11
N ALA A 167 22.36 -12.24 -19.90
CA ALA A 167 21.60 -11.01 -19.92
C ALA A 167 20.83 -10.77 -18.61
N VAL A 168 20.21 -11.82 -18.05
CA VAL A 168 19.52 -11.79 -16.75
C VAL A 168 20.50 -11.53 -15.61
N THR A 169 21.68 -12.19 -15.60
CA THR A 169 22.70 -11.96 -14.56
C THR A 169 23.21 -10.51 -14.55
N LYS A 170 23.27 -9.83 -15.71
CA LYS A 170 23.69 -8.42 -15.80
C LYS A 170 22.65 -7.42 -15.28
N VAL A 171 21.38 -7.82 -15.15
CA VAL A 171 20.31 -6.95 -14.61
C VAL A 171 19.86 -7.36 -13.21
N SER A 172 20.26 -8.54 -12.75
CA SER A 172 20.11 -8.94 -11.36
C SER A 172 21.17 -8.24 -10.51
N PRO A 173 20.79 -7.54 -9.42
CA PRO A 173 21.77 -6.97 -8.50
C PRO A 173 22.65 -8.10 -7.98
N GLN A 174 23.96 -7.98 -8.20
CA GLN A 174 24.94 -8.92 -7.72
C GLN A 174 24.93 -8.82 -6.19
N GLU A 175 24.40 -9.85 -5.53
CA GLU A 175 24.37 -9.96 -4.08
C GLU A 175 25.83 -9.82 -3.59
N PRO A 176 26.15 -8.86 -2.71
CA PRO A 176 27.52 -8.69 -2.25
C PRO A 176 27.96 -9.99 -1.58
N ALA A 177 29.05 -10.57 -2.08
CA ALA A 177 29.63 -11.79 -1.54
C ALA A 177 29.84 -11.60 -0.03
N GLN A 178 29.08 -12.35 0.79
CA GLN A 178 29.23 -12.30 2.23
C GLN A 178 30.67 -12.68 2.58
N PRO A 179 31.40 -11.85 3.35
CA PRO A 179 32.72 -12.23 3.81
C PRO A 179 32.60 -13.46 4.71
N ALA A 180 33.39 -14.49 4.41
CA ALA A 180 33.46 -15.73 5.17
C ALA A 180 33.69 -15.43 6.66
N ASN A 181 32.81 -15.99 7.48
CA ASN A 181 32.74 -15.91 8.92
C ASN A 181 34.12 -16.23 9.55
N ARG A 182 34.86 -15.22 10.03
CA ARG A 182 36.00 -15.44 10.92
C ARG A 182 35.45 -15.67 12.33
N GLN A 183 35.55 -16.91 12.79
CA GLN A 183 35.36 -17.29 14.18
C GLN A 183 36.27 -16.42 15.06
N HIS A 184 35.67 -15.62 15.94
CA HIS A 184 36.38 -14.98 17.04
C HIS A 184 36.14 -15.77 18.33
N ASP A 185 37.26 -16.27 18.83
CA ASP A 185 37.50 -16.96 20.10
C ASP A 185 37.34 -16.00 21.29
N PRO A 186 36.65 -16.35 22.39
CA PRO A 186 36.51 -15.49 23.55
C PRO A 186 37.53 -15.84 24.63
N THR A 187 38.63 -15.09 24.71
CA THR A 187 39.50 -15.08 25.90
C THR A 187 39.38 -13.77 26.66
N ASN A 188 38.90 -13.87 27.90
CA ASN A 188 39.51 -13.31 29.11
C ASN A 188 40.38 -12.04 28.95
N ARG A 189 39.97 -10.92 29.56
CA ARG A 189 40.68 -10.36 30.74
C ARG A 189 40.06 -9.08 31.30
N THR A 190 40.17 -9.05 32.61
CA THR A 190 39.85 -8.05 33.62
C THR A 190 40.80 -6.83 33.60
N THR A 191 40.32 -5.75 34.23
CA THR A 191 41.05 -4.73 35.03
C THR A 191 41.91 -3.64 34.37
N SER A 192 41.45 -2.40 34.59
CA SER A 192 42.17 -1.30 35.27
C SER A 192 43.14 -0.38 34.51
N ARG A 193 42.79 0.92 34.63
CA ARG A 193 43.63 2.06 35.08
C ARG A 193 44.36 2.97 34.07
N THR A 194 44.06 4.26 34.27
CA THR A 194 44.92 5.46 34.24
C THR A 194 45.40 6.10 32.93
N ALA A 195 45.06 7.39 32.87
CA ALA A 195 45.60 8.49 32.09
C ALA A 195 47.07 8.40 31.67
N GLN A 196 47.34 8.84 30.44
CA GLN A 196 48.53 9.63 30.12
C GLN A 196 48.28 10.51 28.88
N GLN A 197 48.32 11.83 29.12
CA GLN A 197 48.63 12.86 28.14
C GLN A 197 49.92 12.52 27.40
N ARG A 198 49.92 12.70 26.08
CA ARG A 198 51.10 13.14 25.32
C ARG A 198 50.66 14.01 24.15
N ASP A 199 51.19 15.22 24.15
CA ASP A 199 51.23 16.13 23.03
C ASP A 199 51.85 15.46 21.79
N GLN A 200 51.15 15.52 20.66
CA GLN A 200 51.72 15.30 19.33
C GLN A 200 51.45 16.53 18.44
N PRO A 201 52.45 16.98 17.67
CA PRO A 201 52.35 18.17 16.84
C PRO A 201 51.44 17.94 15.63
N ALA A 202 50.72 19.00 15.27
CA ALA A 202 49.73 19.03 14.20
C ALA A 202 50.33 18.68 12.83
N LEU A 203 49.94 17.53 12.28
CA LEU A 203 50.08 17.22 10.86
C LEU A 203 48.97 17.92 10.06
N PRO A 204 49.24 18.40 8.84
CA PRO A 204 48.28 19.13 8.04
C PRO A 204 47.05 18.26 7.71
N ARG A 205 45.86 18.78 8.02
CA ARG A 205 44.55 18.19 7.69
C ARG A 205 44.48 17.88 6.20
N ARG A 206 44.71 16.63 5.84
CA ARG A 206 44.30 16.07 4.55
C ARG A 206 42.78 16.11 4.53
N ALA A 207 42.21 16.87 3.61
CA ALA A 207 40.77 17.02 3.44
C ALA A 207 40.12 15.63 3.43
N ALA A 208 39.26 15.38 4.43
CA ALA A 208 38.42 14.20 4.43
C ALA A 208 37.55 14.25 3.15
N PRO A 209 37.46 13.15 2.38
CA PRO A 209 36.54 13.11 1.25
C PRO A 209 35.13 13.40 1.77
N ALA A 210 34.45 14.38 1.16
CA ALA A 210 33.08 14.69 1.47
C ALA A 210 32.21 13.42 1.36
N PRO A 211 31.24 13.19 2.27
CA PRO A 211 30.40 12.01 2.21
C PRO A 211 29.63 11.98 0.89
N VAL A 212 29.87 10.93 0.11
CA VAL A 212 29.21 10.63 -1.16
C VAL A 212 27.82 10.09 -0.86
N ASP A 213 26.88 10.93 -0.43
CA ASP A 213 25.53 10.50 0.00
C ASP A 213 24.37 11.18 -0.75
N SER A 214 24.60 11.73 -1.95
CA SER A 214 23.59 12.59 -2.61
C SER A 214 23.00 12.08 -3.92
N GLN A 215 23.45 10.95 -4.49
CA GLN A 215 23.04 10.58 -5.87
C GLN A 215 22.02 9.42 -5.98
N ASN A 216 21.70 8.72 -4.89
CA ASN A 216 20.64 7.68 -4.87
C ASN A 216 19.41 8.08 -4.03
N GLN A 217 19.13 9.38 -3.88
CA GLN A 217 17.83 9.86 -3.38
C GLN A 217 16.77 9.87 -4.49
N SER A 218 16.83 8.94 -5.43
CA SER A 218 15.85 8.82 -6.50
C SER A 218 14.46 8.54 -5.89
N ASP A 219 13.60 9.55 -5.96
CA ASP A 219 12.14 9.45 -5.89
C ASP A 219 11.50 8.98 -4.57
N ARG A 220 12.22 9.04 -3.43
CA ARG A 220 11.62 8.75 -2.13
C ARG A 220 10.58 9.81 -1.77
N ARG A 221 9.32 9.41 -1.81
CA ARG A 221 8.20 10.29 -1.47
C ARG A 221 8.15 10.49 0.04
N GLN A 222 8.33 11.74 0.45
CA GLN A 222 8.24 12.17 1.84
C GLN A 222 7.07 13.13 2.02
N VAL A 223 6.32 12.98 3.10
CA VAL A 223 5.30 13.93 3.54
C VAL A 223 5.61 14.34 4.97
N ILE A 224 5.60 15.64 5.25
CA ILE A 224 5.88 16.19 6.57
C ILE A 224 4.66 16.98 7.04
N ALA A 225 4.20 16.72 8.26
CA ALA A 225 3.20 17.52 8.94
C ALA A 225 3.84 18.26 10.12
N TYR A 226 3.64 19.58 10.15
CA TYR A 226 4.18 20.45 11.19
C TYR A 226 3.07 20.81 12.19
N GLY A 227 3.24 20.40 13.44
CA GLY A 227 2.47 20.90 14.57
C GLY A 227 3.09 22.19 15.14
N ALA A 228 2.55 22.67 16.26
CA ALA A 228 3.09 23.86 16.92
C ALA A 228 4.46 23.59 17.56
N LYS A 229 4.58 22.49 18.33
CA LYS A 229 5.78 22.16 19.13
C LYS A 229 6.54 20.91 18.66
N ALA A 230 6.01 20.22 17.65
CA ALA A 230 6.61 19.01 17.11
C ALA A 230 6.18 18.79 15.66
N ALA A 231 6.97 18.04 14.92
CA ALA A 231 6.70 17.65 13.54
C ALA A 231 6.84 16.15 13.35
N ILE A 232 6.16 15.63 12.33
CA ILE A 232 6.22 14.23 11.92
C ILE A 232 6.51 14.14 10.43
N ALA A 233 7.45 13.29 10.06
CA ALA A 233 7.79 12.98 8.68
C ALA A 233 7.48 11.52 8.38
N PHE A 234 6.78 11.29 7.28
CA PHE A 234 6.47 9.98 6.72
C PHE A 234 7.29 9.80 5.47
N THR A 235 8.06 8.72 5.40
CA THR A 235 8.88 8.41 4.22
C THR A 235 8.52 7.02 3.77
N GLU A 236 8.11 6.87 2.52
CA GLU A 236 7.99 5.55 1.91
C GLU A 236 9.39 4.94 1.74
N THR A 237 9.55 3.70 2.18
CA THR A 237 10.83 3.00 2.12
C THR A 237 10.62 1.60 1.57
N ASP A 238 11.52 1.20 0.68
CA ASP A 238 11.65 -0.21 0.32
C ASP A 238 12.20 -0.99 1.51
N LEU A 239 11.63 -2.17 1.77
CA LEU A 239 12.14 -3.07 2.78
C LEU A 239 13.48 -3.65 2.33
N GLN A 240 14.39 -3.92 3.27
CA GLN A 240 15.65 -4.59 2.92
C GLN A 240 15.39 -6.02 2.42
N PRO A 241 16.23 -6.60 1.55
CA PRO A 241 15.98 -7.93 0.96
C PRO A 241 15.61 -9.01 1.99
N HIS A 242 16.35 -9.10 3.10
CA HIS A 242 16.06 -10.05 4.18
C HIS A 242 14.70 -9.83 4.86
N GLN A 243 14.20 -8.59 4.89
CA GLN A 243 12.87 -8.26 5.41
C GLN A 243 11.79 -8.57 4.37
N GLN A 244 12.09 -8.34 3.08
CA GLN A 244 11.21 -8.71 1.98
C GLN A 244 10.99 -10.23 1.95
N GLU A 245 12.04 -11.03 2.09
CA GLU A 245 11.95 -12.50 2.14
C GLU A 245 11.11 -13.00 3.31
N ARG A 246 11.31 -12.42 4.51
CA ARG A 246 10.58 -12.83 5.71
C ARG A 246 9.10 -12.46 5.68
N THR A 247 8.78 -11.31 5.10
CA THR A 247 7.43 -10.74 5.20
C THR A 247 6.63 -10.86 3.90
N GLY A 248 7.28 -11.06 2.76
CA GLY A 248 6.67 -11.05 1.44
C GLY A 248 6.34 -9.66 0.90
N TYR A 249 6.61 -8.58 1.66
CA TYR A 249 6.26 -7.22 1.27
C TYR A 249 7.47 -6.45 0.73
N LEU A 250 7.22 -5.57 -0.23
CA LEU A 250 8.27 -4.76 -0.84
C LEU A 250 8.45 -3.40 -0.16
N ARG A 251 7.37 -2.86 0.43
CA ARG A 251 7.32 -1.46 0.89
C ARG A 251 6.74 -1.30 2.29
N SER A 252 7.22 -0.27 2.96
CA SER A 252 6.81 0.16 4.30
C SER A 252 6.84 1.70 4.39
N ILE A 253 6.43 2.22 5.54
CA ILE A 253 6.50 3.64 5.88
C ILE A 253 7.38 3.79 7.11
N LEU A 254 8.43 4.58 6.96
CA LEU A 254 9.26 5.04 8.06
C LEU A 254 8.71 6.37 8.59
N ILE A 255 8.42 6.40 9.88
CA ILE A 255 7.97 7.58 10.60
C ILE A 255 9.14 8.15 11.41
N LYS A 256 9.33 9.46 11.32
CA LYS A 256 10.19 10.24 12.24
C LYS A 256 9.35 11.30 12.93
N ALA A 257 9.29 11.29 14.26
CA ALA A 257 8.64 12.33 15.03
C ALA A 257 9.69 13.06 15.89
N ALA A 258 9.70 14.39 15.84
CA ALA A 258 10.69 15.21 16.54
C ALA A 258 10.05 16.48 17.12
N GLN A 259 10.59 16.94 18.24
CA GLN A 259 10.21 18.22 18.84
C GLN A 259 10.82 19.39 18.05
N ALA A 260 10.20 20.56 18.18
CA ALA A 260 10.79 21.81 17.73
C ALA A 260 12.10 22.08 18.48
N LYS A 261 13.05 22.75 17.82
CA LYS A 261 14.33 23.11 18.45
C LYS A 261 14.11 24.03 19.64
N ASP A 262 14.83 23.75 20.73
CA ASP A 262 14.86 24.57 21.95
C ASP A 262 13.48 24.90 22.54
N GLY A 263 12.50 23.99 22.38
CA GLY A 263 11.13 24.15 22.86
C GLY A 263 10.32 25.25 22.15
N GLN A 264 10.83 25.77 21.02
CA GLN A 264 10.21 26.86 20.28
C GLN A 264 9.11 26.34 19.31
N ASP A 265 8.65 27.20 18.40
CA ASP A 265 7.74 26.81 17.31
C ASP A 265 8.51 26.05 16.22
N CYS A 266 7.89 25.04 15.61
CA CYS A 266 8.45 24.31 14.45
C CYS A 266 8.87 25.21 13.29
N LYS A 267 8.30 26.42 13.15
CA LYS A 267 8.73 27.44 12.18
C LYS A 267 10.21 27.82 12.32
N LYS A 268 10.78 27.68 13.52
CA LYS A 268 12.18 27.99 13.81
C LYS A 268 13.11 26.77 13.68
N GLY A 269 12.54 25.62 13.31
CA GLY A 269 13.27 24.39 13.05
C GLY A 269 12.85 23.24 13.97
N VAL A 270 13.22 22.03 13.55
CA VAL A 270 12.87 20.76 14.20
C VAL A 270 14.16 20.00 14.53
N ALA A 271 14.21 19.39 15.73
CA ALA A 271 15.35 18.63 16.22
C ALA A 271 15.34 17.18 15.68
N TRP A 272 15.53 17.02 14.37
CA TRP A 272 15.47 15.70 13.71
C TRP A 272 16.54 14.70 14.18
N ASN A 273 17.63 15.18 14.77
CA ASN A 273 18.70 14.36 15.35
C ASN A 273 18.26 13.60 16.62
N THR A 274 17.23 14.08 17.32
CA THR A 274 16.65 13.43 18.50
C THR A 274 15.25 12.87 18.19
N ALA A 275 14.99 12.56 16.91
CA ALA A 275 13.69 12.06 16.49
C ALA A 275 13.45 10.62 16.99
N VAL A 276 12.21 10.35 17.40
CA VAL A 276 11.74 8.97 17.54
C VAL A 276 11.47 8.42 16.14
N VAL A 277 12.19 7.37 15.78
CA VAL A 277 12.10 6.71 14.47
C VAL A 277 11.45 5.34 14.62
N VAL A 278 10.40 5.09 13.84
CA VAL A 278 9.67 3.82 13.80
C VAL A 278 9.45 3.41 12.35
N ASN A 279 9.75 2.15 12.02
CA ASN A 279 9.41 1.58 10.73
C ASN A 279 8.14 0.74 10.88
N LEU A 280 7.14 0.98 10.04
CA LEU A 280 5.82 0.39 10.22
C LEU A 280 5.71 -1.01 9.63
N GLY A 281 5.13 -1.93 10.39
CA GLY A 281 4.66 -3.21 9.89
C GLY A 281 3.45 -3.04 8.95
N PRO A 282 3.18 -4.02 8.06
CA PRO A 282 2.05 -3.98 7.14
C PRO A 282 0.70 -3.76 7.82
N HIS A 283 0.44 -4.49 8.91
CA HIS A 283 -0.80 -4.36 9.68
C HIS A 283 -0.92 -2.96 10.32
N GLU A 284 0.20 -2.35 10.74
CA GLU A 284 0.23 -1.01 11.31
C GLU A 284 -0.11 0.05 10.25
N VAL A 285 0.46 -0.08 9.05
CA VAL A 285 0.11 0.78 7.90
C VAL A 285 -1.39 0.71 7.61
N GLN A 286 -1.97 -0.48 7.57
CA GLN A 286 -3.40 -0.69 7.30
C GLN A 286 -4.29 -0.08 8.39
N LEU A 287 -3.96 -0.31 9.66
CA LEU A 287 -4.72 0.21 10.80
C LEU A 287 -4.62 1.73 10.92
N ILE A 288 -3.46 2.33 10.68
CA ILE A 288 -3.32 3.79 10.65
C ILE A 288 -4.12 4.38 9.48
N ALA A 289 -4.12 3.73 8.32
CA ALA A 289 -4.99 4.14 7.20
C ALA A 289 -6.48 4.12 7.62
N ALA A 290 -6.91 3.10 8.38
CA ALA A 290 -8.26 3.03 8.91
C ALA A 290 -8.58 4.16 9.90
N VAL A 291 -7.63 4.56 10.76
CA VAL A 291 -7.77 5.76 11.63
C VAL A 291 -7.92 7.03 10.80
N LEU A 292 -7.06 7.22 9.79
CA LEU A 292 -7.09 8.40 8.90
C LEU A 292 -8.38 8.50 8.08
N LEU A 293 -8.97 7.36 7.72
CA LEU A 293 -10.30 7.25 7.09
C LEU A 293 -11.47 7.40 8.06
N ASN A 294 -11.19 7.65 9.34
CA ASN A 294 -12.17 7.69 10.43
C ASN A 294 -13.00 6.40 10.59
N ARG A 295 -12.47 5.23 10.21
CA ARG A 295 -13.13 3.93 10.38
C ARG A 295 -12.98 3.36 11.78
N ILE A 296 -11.90 3.70 12.45
CA ILE A 296 -11.64 3.37 13.86
C ILE A 296 -11.14 4.63 14.59
N PRO A 297 -11.44 4.79 15.89
CA PRO A 297 -11.15 6.02 16.63
C PRO A 297 -9.66 6.21 16.92
N SER A 298 -8.94 5.12 17.19
CA SER A 298 -7.50 5.14 17.43
C SER A 298 -6.85 3.79 17.17
N ALA A 299 -5.52 3.81 16.99
CA ALA A 299 -4.68 2.63 16.92
C ALA A 299 -3.35 2.91 17.63
N ARG A 300 -2.93 2.01 18.52
CA ARG A 300 -1.70 2.12 19.30
C ARG A 300 -0.84 0.88 19.10
N PHE A 301 0.45 1.11 18.92
CA PHE A 301 1.45 0.09 18.68
C PHE A 301 2.61 0.29 19.65
N ALA A 302 3.13 -0.80 20.20
CA ALA A 302 4.21 -0.82 21.17
C ALA A 302 5.18 -1.95 20.84
N GLY A 303 6.37 -1.93 21.44
CA GLY A 303 7.38 -2.94 21.16
C GLY A 303 8.31 -2.58 19.99
N HIS A 304 8.51 -1.29 19.71
CA HIS A 304 9.45 -0.84 18.68
C HIS A 304 10.82 -0.47 19.28
N GLY A 305 11.82 -0.40 18.40
CA GLY A 305 13.19 -0.04 18.76
C GLY A 305 13.98 -1.22 19.35
N HIS A 306 15.28 -1.01 19.58
CA HIS A 306 16.16 -2.07 20.07
C HIS A 306 15.77 -2.58 21.47
N THR A 307 15.24 -1.70 22.32
CA THR A 307 14.79 -2.03 23.68
C THR A 307 13.32 -2.44 23.76
N ASN A 308 12.58 -2.45 22.64
CA ASN A 308 11.12 -2.65 22.60
C ASN A 308 10.31 -1.65 23.44
N GLU A 309 10.89 -0.51 23.80
CA GLU A 309 10.25 0.49 24.66
C GLU A 309 9.52 1.59 23.88
N LYS A 310 9.75 1.68 22.57
CA LYS A 310 9.08 2.67 21.73
C LYS A 310 7.64 2.25 21.48
N TRP A 311 6.76 3.24 21.57
CA TRP A 311 5.37 3.08 21.19
C TRP A 311 4.88 4.34 20.51
N PHE A 312 3.84 4.18 19.70
CA PHE A 312 3.16 5.30 19.07
C PHE A 312 1.66 5.04 18.97
N GLU A 313 0.89 6.11 18.85
CA GLU A 313 -0.56 6.08 18.76
C GLU A 313 -1.04 7.13 17.76
N PHE A 314 -1.99 6.73 16.91
CA PHE A 314 -2.76 7.63 16.07
C PHE A 314 -4.20 7.64 16.57
N SER A 315 -4.77 8.81 16.81
CA SER A 315 -6.15 8.96 17.26
C SER A 315 -6.86 10.11 16.56
N GLN A 316 -8.17 9.97 16.39
CA GLN A 316 -9.04 11.06 15.97
C GLN A 316 -9.15 12.07 17.13
N ILE A 317 -9.09 13.36 16.81
CA ILE A 317 -9.32 14.40 17.82
C ILE A 317 -10.83 14.61 17.96
N SER A 318 -11.36 14.29 19.14
CA SER A 318 -12.79 14.43 19.47
C SER A 318 -13.25 15.87 19.71
N ASP A 319 -12.30 16.79 19.96
CA ASP A 319 -12.59 18.20 20.15
C ASP A 319 -13.22 18.80 18.88
N GLN A 320 -14.42 19.39 19.04
CA GLN A 320 -15.16 20.01 17.95
C GLN A 320 -14.35 21.08 17.21
N LYS A 321 -13.46 21.80 17.91
CA LYS A 321 -12.59 22.84 17.34
C LYS A 321 -11.58 22.27 16.33
N PHE A 322 -11.22 21.00 16.47
CA PHE A 322 -10.23 20.34 15.64
C PHE A 322 -10.78 19.13 14.88
N LYS A 323 -12.10 18.94 14.83
CA LYS A 323 -12.72 17.79 14.15
C LYS A 323 -12.31 17.72 12.68
N GLY A 324 -11.83 16.54 12.27
CA GLY A 324 -11.17 16.27 10.98
C GLY A 324 -9.63 16.24 11.07
N SER A 325 -9.07 16.60 12.23
CA SER A 325 -7.65 16.45 12.53
C SER A 325 -7.38 15.18 13.32
N HIS A 326 -6.15 14.69 13.23
CA HIS A 326 -5.68 13.53 13.98
C HIS A 326 -4.53 13.93 14.90
N MET A 327 -4.38 13.19 16.01
CA MET A 327 -3.24 13.31 16.90
C MET A 327 -2.35 12.10 16.70
N ALA A 328 -1.06 12.35 16.44
CA ALA A 328 -0.03 11.33 16.44
C ALA A 328 0.86 11.52 17.68
N THR A 329 0.94 10.50 18.53
CA THR A 329 1.67 10.52 19.80
C THR A 329 2.79 9.50 19.78
N PHE A 330 4.00 9.89 20.16
CA PHE A 330 5.18 9.01 20.22
C PHE A 330 5.87 9.09 21.58
N CYS A 331 6.46 7.98 22.01
CA CYS A 331 7.25 7.91 23.23
C CYS A 331 8.36 6.85 23.09
N GLU A 332 9.50 7.09 23.72
CA GLU A 332 10.64 6.16 23.78
C GLU A 332 10.81 5.68 25.23
N GLY A 333 9.98 4.73 25.66
CA GLY A 333 10.03 4.16 27.01
C GLY A 333 9.36 4.95 28.12
N ARG A 334 9.50 4.46 29.36
CA ARG A 334 8.95 5.10 30.56
C ARG A 334 9.82 6.29 30.96
N GLY A 335 9.20 7.44 31.20
CA GLY A 335 9.88 8.66 31.66
C GLY A 335 10.35 9.60 30.54
N SER A 336 10.43 9.12 29.30
CA SER A 336 10.72 9.98 28.16
C SER A 336 9.55 10.93 27.85
N PRO A 337 9.83 12.16 27.39
CA PRO A 337 8.78 13.10 27.02
C PRO A 337 8.01 12.58 25.80
N LYS A 338 6.68 12.68 25.85
CA LYS A 338 5.82 12.36 24.71
C LYS A 338 5.98 13.42 23.62
N ILE A 339 6.02 12.98 22.36
CA ILE A 339 5.98 13.85 21.19
C ILE A 339 4.56 13.80 20.61
N ASN A 340 3.81 14.88 20.77
CA ASN A 340 2.44 15.01 20.27
C ASN A 340 2.43 15.89 19.03
N VAL A 341 1.97 15.36 17.90
CA VAL A 341 1.88 16.07 16.63
C VAL A 341 0.43 16.07 16.18
N ARG A 342 -0.18 17.26 16.09
CA ARG A 342 -1.50 17.42 15.48
C ARG A 342 -1.35 17.47 13.97
N ILE A 343 -1.96 16.52 13.29
CA ILE A 343 -2.05 16.45 11.84
C ILE A 343 -3.32 17.18 11.42
N THR A 344 -3.17 18.27 10.67
CA THR A 344 -4.30 19.09 10.24
C THR A 344 -5.01 18.45 9.04
N HIS A 345 -6.28 18.79 8.84
CA HIS A 345 -7.07 18.33 7.69
C HIS A 345 -6.40 18.58 6.32
N ASN A 346 -5.57 19.62 6.21
CA ASN A 346 -4.81 19.95 4.98
C ASN A 346 -3.67 18.95 4.68
N ASP A 347 -3.21 18.22 5.69
CA ASP A 347 -2.12 17.26 5.58
C ASP A 347 -2.65 15.82 5.54
N VAL A 348 -3.81 15.56 6.15
CA VAL A 348 -4.44 14.22 6.21
C VAL A 348 -4.56 13.60 4.82
N GLY A 349 -5.03 14.33 3.80
CA GLY A 349 -5.21 13.77 2.46
C GLY A 349 -3.89 13.28 1.82
N ARG A 350 -2.80 14.05 2.00
CA ARG A 350 -1.47 13.70 1.48
C ARG A 350 -0.88 12.49 2.22
N ILE A 351 -1.05 12.45 3.53
CA ILE A 351 -0.60 11.33 4.37
C ILE A 351 -1.41 10.07 4.04
N LEU A 352 -2.74 10.17 4.04
CA LEU A 352 -3.64 9.06 3.72
C LEU A 352 -3.36 8.47 2.34
N SER A 353 -3.12 9.30 1.32
CA SER A 353 -2.75 8.85 -0.03
C SER A 353 -1.46 8.02 -0.02
N MET A 354 -0.44 8.42 0.76
CA MET A 354 0.77 7.62 0.93
C MET A 354 0.48 6.27 1.58
N PHE A 355 -0.28 6.25 2.67
CA PHE A 355 -0.63 5.02 3.39
C PHE A 355 -1.41 4.04 2.51
N LEU A 356 -2.45 4.50 1.83
CA LEU A 356 -3.26 3.67 0.94
C LEU A 356 -2.46 3.08 -0.22
N ARG A 357 -1.54 3.87 -0.78
CA ARG A 357 -0.63 3.39 -1.84
C ARG A 357 0.28 2.28 -1.34
N VAL A 358 0.85 2.43 -0.15
CA VAL A 358 1.68 1.36 0.46
C VAL A 358 0.83 0.13 0.78
N CYS A 359 -0.42 0.29 1.26
CA CYS A 359 -1.35 -0.84 1.43
C CYS A 359 -1.58 -1.58 0.11
N CYS A 360 -1.81 -0.90 -1.01
CA CYS A 360 -1.96 -1.55 -2.31
C CYS A 360 -0.72 -2.35 -2.71
N HIS A 361 0.47 -1.77 -2.53
CA HIS A 361 1.72 -2.49 -2.80
C HIS A 361 1.86 -3.74 -1.91
N GLN A 362 1.48 -3.66 -0.63
CA GLN A 362 1.52 -4.79 0.29
C GLN A 362 0.50 -5.87 -0.04
N LEU A 363 -0.65 -5.50 -0.60
CA LEU A 363 -1.72 -6.42 -1.00
C LEU A 363 -1.57 -6.95 -2.43
N GLY A 364 -0.52 -6.53 -3.16
CA GLY A 364 -0.33 -6.92 -4.57
C GLY A 364 -1.40 -6.34 -5.51
N LEU A 365 -2.02 -5.22 -5.14
CA LEU A 365 -3.03 -4.56 -5.97
C LEU A 365 -2.34 -3.69 -7.03
N GLU A 366 -2.54 -4.03 -8.29
CA GLU A 366 -1.84 -3.43 -9.44
C GLU A 366 -2.31 -2.00 -9.76
N SER A 367 -3.56 -1.67 -9.44
CA SER A 367 -4.14 -0.36 -9.77
C SER A 367 -4.32 0.53 -8.55
N GLN A 368 -3.58 1.64 -8.53
CA GLN A 368 -3.83 2.74 -7.59
C GLN A 368 -5.18 3.43 -7.85
N ALA A 369 -5.84 3.21 -9.01
CA ALA A 369 -7.13 3.81 -9.31
C ALA A 369 -8.23 3.36 -8.33
N ALA A 370 -8.12 2.12 -7.81
CA ALA A 370 -8.99 1.62 -6.74
C ALA A 370 -8.84 2.39 -5.41
N LEU A 371 -7.72 3.10 -5.21
CA LEU A 371 -7.46 3.93 -4.03
C LEU A 371 -8.02 5.35 -4.16
N VAL A 372 -8.07 5.88 -5.39
CA VAL A 372 -8.35 7.29 -5.65
C VAL A 372 -9.76 7.65 -5.20
N LEU A 373 -10.78 6.86 -5.55
CA LEU A 373 -12.15 7.15 -5.14
C LEU A 373 -12.34 7.12 -3.62
N PRO A 374 -11.96 6.04 -2.89
CA PRO A 374 -12.09 6.02 -1.43
C PRO A 374 -11.33 7.15 -0.74
N THR A 375 -10.14 7.51 -1.24
CA THR A 375 -9.35 8.63 -0.71
C THR A 375 -10.05 9.96 -0.94
N ILE A 376 -10.52 10.22 -2.15
CA ILE A 376 -11.23 11.45 -2.51
C ILE A 376 -12.52 11.57 -1.70
N HIS A 377 -13.30 10.49 -1.57
CA HIS A 377 -14.53 10.50 -0.78
C HIS A 377 -14.24 10.79 0.70
N ALA A 378 -13.22 10.18 1.29
CA ALA A 378 -12.85 10.44 2.68
C ALA A 378 -12.38 11.88 2.89
N VAL A 379 -11.52 12.40 2.01
CA VAL A 379 -11.02 13.78 2.09
C VAL A 379 -12.14 14.79 1.84
N ALA A 380 -13.01 14.56 0.86
CA ALA A 380 -14.15 15.42 0.56
C ALA A 380 -15.15 15.45 1.71
N ALA A 381 -15.42 14.30 2.36
CA ALA A 381 -16.25 14.24 3.56
C ALA A 381 -15.64 15.07 4.70
N GLN A 382 -14.34 14.92 4.96
CA GLN A 382 -13.64 15.69 5.99
C GLN A 382 -13.65 17.20 5.71
N TYR A 383 -13.43 17.60 4.44
CA TYR A 383 -13.38 19.00 4.03
C TYR A 383 -14.77 19.66 4.04
N GLY A 384 -15.79 18.98 3.52
CA GLY A 384 -17.19 19.46 3.55
C GLY A 384 -17.68 19.69 4.98
N GLU A 385 -17.35 18.79 5.90
CA GLU A 385 -17.65 18.98 7.32
C GLU A 385 -16.91 20.16 7.96
N ALA A 386 -15.67 20.43 7.56
CA ALA A 386 -14.90 21.58 8.06
C ALA A 386 -15.47 22.91 7.53
N MET A 387 -15.78 22.99 6.23
CA MET A 387 -16.28 24.21 5.57
C MET A 387 -17.67 24.62 6.03
N ASN A 388 -18.59 23.65 6.23
CA ASN A 388 -19.92 23.93 6.76
C ASN A 388 -19.86 24.57 8.16
N ARG A 389 -18.80 24.33 8.93
CA ARG A 389 -18.61 24.88 10.27
C ARG A 389 -18.07 26.29 10.27
N THR A 390 -17.08 26.61 9.43
CA THR A 390 -16.61 28.00 9.26
C THR A 390 -17.75 28.91 8.81
N ARG A 391 -18.69 28.37 8.03
CA ARG A 391 -19.88 29.09 7.57
C ARG A 391 -20.94 29.32 8.66
N ASN A 392 -21.06 28.43 9.64
CA ASN A 392 -22.06 28.54 10.72
C ASN A 392 -21.52 29.29 11.96
N ALA A 393 -20.20 29.52 12.04
CA ALA A 393 -19.57 30.26 13.12
C ALA A 393 -19.50 31.78 12.86
N ASN A 394 -19.82 32.21 11.64
CA ASN A 394 -19.97 33.60 11.21
C ASN A 394 -21.44 33.85 10.89
#